data_AF-A0A929KG53-F1
#
_entry.id   AF-A0A929KG53-F1
#
_cell.length_a   1.000
_cell.length_b   1.000
_cell.length_c   1.000
_cell.angle_alpha   90.00
_cell.angle_beta   90.00
_cell.angle_gamma   90.00
#
_symmetry.space_group_name_H-M   'P 1'
#
loop_
_entity.id
_entity.type
_entity.pdbx_description
1 polymer ?
#
loop_
_entity_poly.entity_id
_entity_poly.type
_entity_poly.pdbx_seq_one_letter_code
_entity_poly.pdbx_strand_id
1 'polypeptide(L)'
;MGYTLKIGQAVRRYDNERRMDQIDCEKVFLKEAPAFGELTDHTNVRMPSYSIWEIFAEEVGLYNFFFDKEMGLLNGADGVFPLTQAHKEVIDAACAAYVERYPFVFSVKAIDSLSEENFHFERLRWLKFWTDWALTNCDTPIFLNEQ
;
A
#
# COMPACT_ATOMS: atom_id res chain seq x y z
N MET A 1 8.84 12.48 -8.91
CA MET A 1 8.01 11.41 -9.51
C MET A 1 7.75 10.37 -8.44
N GLY A 2 6.61 9.72 -8.48
CA GLY A 2 6.13 8.86 -7.41
C GLY A 2 5.14 7.83 -7.94
N TYR A 3 4.78 6.88 -7.08
CA TYR A 3 3.82 5.85 -7.40
C TYR A 3 2.39 6.38 -7.22
N THR A 4 1.43 5.79 -7.92
CA THR A 4 0.03 5.76 -7.46
C THR A 4 -0.32 4.32 -7.09
N LEU A 5 -0.31 4.04 -5.79
CA LEU A 5 -0.60 2.72 -5.24
C LEU A 5 -2.07 2.63 -4.86
N LYS A 6 -2.77 1.56 -5.27
CA LYS A 6 -4.17 1.30 -4.89
C LYS A 6 -4.35 -0.15 -4.46
N ILE A 7 -5.19 -0.39 -3.46
CA ILE A 7 -5.49 -1.75 -2.96
C ILE A 7 -7.01 -1.90 -2.82
N GLY A 8 -7.61 -2.92 -3.45
CA GLY A 8 -9.07 -3.06 -3.41
C GLY A 8 -9.63 -3.86 -4.57
N GLN A 9 -10.92 -3.62 -4.87
CA GLN A 9 -11.66 -4.36 -5.89
C GLN A 9 -11.20 -3.96 -7.30
N ALA A 10 -10.84 -4.95 -8.11
CA ALA A 10 -10.58 -4.73 -9.54
C ALA A 10 -11.85 -4.31 -10.27
N VAL A 11 -11.75 -3.25 -11.07
CA VAL A 11 -12.82 -2.75 -11.94
C VAL A 11 -12.28 -2.51 -13.34
N ARG A 12 -13.12 -2.71 -14.35
CA ARG A 12 -12.79 -2.32 -15.73
C ARG A 12 -13.10 -0.85 -15.93
N ARG A 13 -12.17 -0.12 -16.53
CA ARG A 13 -12.31 1.30 -16.86
C ARG A 13 -11.85 1.54 -18.27
N TYR A 14 -12.64 2.29 -19.04
CA TYR A 14 -12.24 2.71 -20.38
C TYR A 14 -11.38 3.96 -20.27
N ASP A 15 -10.13 3.87 -20.73
CA ASP A 15 -9.23 5.00 -20.88
C ASP A 15 -9.52 5.68 -22.22
N ASN A 16 -10.11 6.89 -22.17
CA ASN A 16 -10.46 7.67 -23.36
C ASN A 16 -9.23 8.19 -24.13
N GLU A 17 -8.12 8.44 -23.44
CA GLU A 17 -6.90 8.98 -24.05
C GLU A 17 -6.18 7.88 -24.83
N ARG A 18 -6.05 6.71 -24.21
CA ARG A 18 -5.42 5.53 -24.83
C ARG A 18 -6.41 4.70 -25.67
N ARG A 19 -7.70 5.03 -25.62
CA ARG A 19 -8.81 4.35 -26.32
C ARG A 19 -8.86 2.84 -26.08
N MET A 20 -8.64 2.42 -24.84
CA MET A 20 -8.56 1.00 -24.47
C MET A 20 -9.15 0.73 -23.09
N ASP A 21 -9.63 -0.49 -22.88
CA ASP A 21 -10.01 -0.98 -21.55
C ASP A 21 -8.76 -1.20 -20.69
N GLN A 22 -8.82 -0.74 -19.45
CA GLN A 22 -7.82 -0.96 -18.42
C GLN A 22 -8.46 -1.55 -17.16
N ILE A 23 -7.63 -2.21 -16.36
CA ILE A 23 -8.01 -2.60 -15.02
C ILE A 23 -7.59 -1.48 -14.08
N ASP A 24 -8.54 -0.94 -13.33
CA ASP A 24 -8.34 0.03 -12.26
C ASP A 24 -8.77 -0.60 -10.93
N CYS A 25 -8.56 0.10 -9.84
CA CYS A 25 -9.03 -0.26 -8.51
C CYS A 25 -10.16 0.68 -8.10
N GLU A 26 -11.27 0.12 -7.62
CA GLU A 26 -12.38 0.91 -7.09
C GLU A 26 -11.88 1.82 -5.96
N LYS A 27 -12.25 3.10 -6.01
CA LYS A 27 -11.87 4.07 -4.98
C LYS A 27 -12.76 3.90 -3.76
N VAL A 28 -12.14 3.66 -2.61
CA VAL A 28 -12.85 3.43 -1.34
C VAL A 28 -12.38 4.45 -0.32
N PHE A 29 -13.34 5.04 0.41
CA PHE A 29 -13.08 5.90 1.56
C PHE A 29 -13.71 5.27 2.81
N LEU A 30 -12.91 5.10 3.86
CA LEU A 30 -13.34 4.60 5.17
C LEU A 30 -12.76 5.52 6.24
N LYS A 31 -13.62 6.14 7.05
CA LYS A 31 -13.21 7.09 8.09
C LYS A 31 -12.24 6.47 9.12
N GLU A 32 -12.31 5.16 9.29
CA GLU A 32 -11.48 4.37 10.20
C GLU A 32 -10.14 3.97 9.58
N ALA A 33 -9.97 4.10 8.26
CA ALA A 33 -8.72 3.75 7.59
C ALA A 33 -7.56 4.68 8.03
N PRO A 34 -6.31 4.19 8.01
CA PRO A 34 -5.15 4.94 8.46
C PRO A 34 -4.98 6.28 7.73
N ALA A 35 -4.58 7.30 8.49
CA ALA A 35 -4.43 8.68 8.06
C ALA A 35 -3.05 9.20 8.48
N PHE A 36 -2.42 9.95 7.58
CA PHE A 36 -1.03 10.39 7.63
C PHE A 36 -0.93 11.91 7.64
N GLY A 37 -2.04 12.63 7.64
CA GLY A 37 -2.13 14.07 7.34
C GLY A 37 -1.93 14.38 5.84
N GLU A 38 -2.19 13.42 4.96
CA GLU A 38 -2.04 13.56 3.50
C GLU A 38 -3.40 13.66 2.79
N LEU A 39 -3.40 14.13 1.54
CA LEU A 39 -4.62 14.24 0.71
C LEU A 39 -5.33 12.89 0.46
N THR A 40 -4.60 11.78 0.58
CA THR A 40 -5.11 10.43 0.34
C THR A 40 -5.55 9.73 1.63
N ASP A 41 -5.64 10.46 2.73
CA ASP A 41 -6.09 9.92 4.01
C ASP A 41 -7.47 9.30 3.96
N HIS A 42 -7.63 8.24 4.75
CA HIS A 42 -8.84 7.43 4.80
C HIS A 42 -9.20 6.74 3.48
N THR A 43 -8.32 6.78 2.47
CA THR A 43 -8.55 6.12 1.19
C THR A 43 -7.64 4.92 0.98
N ASN A 44 -8.06 4.06 0.04
CA ASN A 44 -7.30 2.92 -0.45
C ASN A 44 -6.24 3.29 -1.50
N VAL A 45 -5.88 4.56 -1.59
CA VAL A 45 -4.88 5.09 -2.51
C VAL A 45 -3.73 5.72 -1.72
N ARG A 46 -2.49 5.59 -2.21
CA ARG A 46 -1.34 6.37 -1.75
C ARG A 46 -0.50 6.85 -2.91
N MET A 47 0.12 8.01 -2.73
CA MET A 47 0.97 8.65 -3.74
C MET A 47 2.37 8.98 -3.21
N PRO A 48 3.15 7.99 -2.74
CA PRO A 48 4.50 8.22 -2.23
C PRO A 48 5.48 8.53 -3.37
N SER A 49 6.57 9.24 -3.06
CA SER A 49 7.71 9.28 -3.99
C SER A 49 8.39 7.91 -4.07
N TYR A 50 9.06 7.62 -5.19
CA TYR A 50 9.77 6.35 -5.39
C TYR A 50 10.76 6.07 -4.26
N SER A 51 11.62 7.04 -3.94
CA SER A 51 12.63 6.90 -2.89
C SER A 51 12.02 6.70 -1.49
N ILE A 52 10.91 7.38 -1.17
CA ILE A 52 10.26 7.22 0.14
C ILE A 52 9.69 5.80 0.28
N TRP A 53 9.11 5.24 -0.79
CA TRP A 53 8.56 3.89 -0.75
C TRP A 53 9.66 2.83 -0.70
N GLU A 54 10.76 3.04 -1.41
CA GLU A 54 11.93 2.16 -1.37
C GLU A 54 12.56 2.10 0.03
N ILE A 55 12.87 3.26 0.63
CA ILE A 55 13.41 3.34 2.00
C ILE A 55 12.43 2.69 3.01
N PHE A 56 11.14 2.95 2.85
CA PHE A 56 10.12 2.29 3.66
C PHE A 56 10.20 0.77 3.55
N ALA A 57 10.25 0.24 2.33
CA ALA A 57 10.28 -1.21 2.11
C ALA A 57 11.55 -1.86 2.68
N GLU A 58 12.70 -1.20 2.59
CA GLU A 58 13.94 -1.65 3.25
C GLU A 58 13.78 -1.70 4.77
N GLU A 59 13.30 -0.60 5.37
CA GLU A 59 13.24 -0.45 6.83
C GLU A 59 12.25 -1.42 7.49
N VAL A 60 11.14 -1.75 6.81
CA VAL A 60 10.12 -2.70 7.32
C VAL A 60 10.35 -4.14 6.84
N GLY A 61 11.42 -4.42 6.10
CA GLY A 61 11.74 -5.76 5.62
C GLY A 61 10.85 -6.27 4.47
N LEU A 62 10.22 -5.37 3.71
CA LEU A 62 9.39 -5.66 2.54
C LEU A 62 10.07 -5.37 1.20
N TYR A 63 11.38 -5.12 1.18
CA TYR A 63 12.08 -4.76 -0.06
C TYR A 63 11.87 -5.78 -1.17
N ASN A 64 12.21 -7.06 -0.96
CA ASN A 64 12.04 -8.10 -1.98
C ASN A 64 10.55 -8.32 -2.33
N PHE A 65 9.64 -8.14 -1.37
CA PHE A 65 8.20 -8.28 -1.61
C PHE A 65 7.69 -7.26 -2.66
N PHE A 66 8.27 -6.06 -2.69
CA PHE A 66 7.93 -5.04 -3.68
C PHE A 66 8.85 -5.04 -4.90
N PHE A 67 10.16 -5.22 -4.72
CA PHE A 67 11.17 -4.89 -5.72
C PHE A 67 11.94 -6.09 -6.26
N ASP A 68 11.60 -7.31 -5.86
CA ASP A 68 12.13 -8.49 -6.54
C ASP A 68 11.79 -8.44 -8.04
N LYS A 69 12.78 -8.67 -8.89
CA LYS A 69 12.65 -8.45 -10.34
C LYS A 69 11.67 -9.41 -11.01
N GLU A 70 11.43 -10.57 -10.43
CA GLU A 70 10.56 -11.59 -11.00
C GLU A 70 9.18 -11.55 -10.35
N MET A 71 9.12 -11.40 -9.03
CA MET A 71 7.91 -11.62 -8.22
C MET A 71 7.43 -10.38 -7.45
N GLY A 72 8.18 -9.27 -7.47
CA GLY A 72 7.85 -8.07 -6.72
C GLY A 72 6.60 -7.36 -7.24
N LEU A 73 5.78 -6.83 -6.34
CA LEU A 73 4.56 -6.09 -6.70
C LEU A 73 4.83 -4.74 -7.42
N LEU A 74 6.09 -4.30 -7.46
CA LEU A 74 6.57 -3.10 -8.15
C LEU A 74 7.74 -3.43 -9.09
N ASN A 75 7.80 -4.65 -9.63
CA ASN A 75 8.87 -5.12 -10.53
C ASN A 75 8.87 -4.45 -11.93
N GLY A 76 8.00 -3.47 -12.19
CA GLY A 76 7.86 -2.76 -13.46
C GLY A 76 7.24 -1.36 -13.30
N ALA A 77 7.03 -0.66 -14.42
CA ALA A 77 6.49 0.70 -14.41
C ALA A 77 5.02 0.74 -13.94
N ASP A 78 4.15 -0.07 -14.55
CA ASP A 78 2.73 -0.22 -14.20
C ASP A 78 2.41 -1.70 -13.99
N GLY A 79 1.52 -2.01 -13.05
CA GLY A 79 1.16 -3.40 -12.79
C GLY A 79 -0.11 -3.58 -11.97
N VAL A 80 -0.90 -4.59 -12.36
CA VAL A 80 -2.07 -5.08 -11.63
C VAL A 80 -1.72 -6.47 -11.10
N PHE A 81 -1.69 -6.62 -9.79
CA PHE A 81 -1.33 -7.88 -9.13
C PHE A 81 -2.52 -8.40 -8.32
N PRO A 82 -2.93 -9.67 -8.50
CA PRO A 82 -3.89 -10.30 -7.61
C PRO A 82 -3.38 -10.28 -6.18
N LEU A 83 -4.18 -9.78 -5.24
CA LEU A 83 -3.85 -9.83 -3.84
C LEU A 83 -4.27 -11.18 -3.26
N THR A 84 -3.40 -11.80 -2.47
CA THR A 84 -3.60 -13.17 -1.97
C THR A 84 -3.38 -13.24 -0.47
N GLN A 85 -3.81 -14.36 0.14
CA GLN A 85 -3.56 -14.63 1.55
C GLN A 85 -2.05 -14.71 1.88
N ALA A 86 -1.22 -15.19 0.94
CA ALA A 86 0.23 -15.23 1.11
C ALA A 86 0.84 -13.82 1.23
N HIS A 87 0.31 -12.85 0.46
CA HIS A 87 0.74 -11.45 0.59
C HIS A 87 0.39 -10.89 1.97
N LYS A 88 -0.81 -11.20 2.47
CA LYS A 88 -1.24 -10.82 3.82
C LYS A 88 -0.31 -11.41 4.90
N GLU A 89 0.08 -12.67 4.78
CA GLU A 89 1.01 -13.31 5.72
C GLU A 89 2.37 -12.62 5.77
N VAL A 90 2.91 -12.22 4.61
CA VAL A 90 4.16 -11.45 4.53
C VAL A 90 4.03 -10.08 5.20
N ILE A 91 2.93 -9.37 4.93
CA ILE A 91 2.67 -8.05 5.52
C ILE A 91 2.43 -8.16 7.04
N ASP A 92 1.70 -9.17 7.51
CA ASP A 92 1.46 -9.42 8.93
C ASP A 92 2.76 -9.73 9.67
N ALA A 93 3.63 -10.56 9.07
CA ALA A 93 4.95 -10.86 9.63
C ALA A 93 5.81 -9.60 9.73
N ALA A 94 5.82 -8.75 8.69
CA ALA A 94 6.52 -7.47 8.72
C ALA A 94 5.96 -6.54 9.82
N CYS A 95 4.63 -6.47 9.98
CA CYS A 95 4.01 -5.70 11.06
C CYS A 95 4.45 -6.18 12.44
N ALA A 96 4.41 -7.49 12.68
CA ALA A 96 4.80 -8.08 13.96
C ALA A 96 6.28 -7.80 14.27
N ALA A 97 7.16 -8.04 13.31
CA ALA A 97 8.59 -7.79 13.44
C ALA A 97 8.90 -6.30 13.69
N TYR A 98 8.18 -5.39 13.02
CA TYR A 98 8.39 -3.96 13.19
C TYR A 98 8.00 -3.46 14.59
N VAL A 99 6.86 -3.93 15.11
CA VAL A 99 6.41 -3.60 16.49
C VAL A 99 7.33 -4.21 17.54
N GLU A 100 7.87 -5.41 17.31
CA GLU A 100 8.86 -6.02 18.19
C GLU A 100 10.17 -5.22 18.22
N ARG A 101 10.66 -4.78 17.04
CA ARG A 101 11.88 -3.97 16.91
C ARG A 101 11.73 -2.58 17.53
N TYR A 102 10.55 -1.96 17.39
CA TYR A 102 10.26 -0.63 17.89
C TYR A 102 9.01 -0.63 18.78
N PRO A 103 9.11 -1.08 20.05
CA PRO A 103 7.96 -1.26 20.93
C PRO A 103 7.23 0.04 21.32
N PHE A 104 7.81 1.19 21.01
CA PHE A 104 7.24 2.51 21.26
C PHE A 104 6.67 3.19 20.00
N VAL A 105 6.49 2.46 18.89
CA VAL A 105 5.70 2.99 17.77
C VAL A 105 4.22 2.97 18.13
N PHE A 106 3.53 4.04 17.80
CA PHE A 106 2.09 4.18 18.05
C PHE A 106 1.46 5.00 16.94
N SER A 107 0.15 4.85 16.76
CA SER A 107 -0.54 5.69 15.79
C SER A 107 -0.66 7.12 16.29
N VAL A 108 -0.33 8.08 15.42
CA VAL A 108 -0.31 9.50 15.79
C VAL A 108 -1.23 10.27 14.87
N LYS A 109 -2.04 11.16 15.44
CA LYS A 109 -3.01 11.96 14.69
C LYS A 109 -2.41 13.19 13.99
N ALA A 110 -1.14 13.51 14.24
CA ALA A 110 -0.49 14.71 13.72
C ALA A 110 0.97 14.43 13.35
N ILE A 111 1.36 14.86 12.14
CA ILE A 111 2.69 14.64 11.52
C ILE A 111 3.82 15.35 12.29
N ASP A 112 3.53 16.51 12.87
CA ASP A 112 4.54 17.50 13.30
C ASP A 112 5.47 17.03 14.45
N SER A 113 5.33 15.80 14.92
CA SER A 113 6.18 15.21 15.96
C SER A 113 6.45 13.71 15.75
N LEU A 114 6.24 13.22 14.53
CA LEU A 114 6.50 11.82 14.21
C LEU A 114 7.99 11.55 14.13
N SER A 115 8.46 10.57 14.90
CA SER A 115 9.75 9.94 14.64
C SER A 115 9.70 9.20 13.30
N GLU A 116 10.86 8.97 12.68
CA GLU A 116 10.97 8.24 11.42
C GLU A 116 10.31 6.86 11.50
N GLU A 117 10.45 6.17 12.63
CA GLU A 117 9.85 4.86 12.87
C GLU A 117 8.32 4.91 12.84
N ASN A 118 7.70 5.98 13.35
CA ASN A 118 6.26 6.13 13.31
C ASN A 118 5.76 6.40 11.89
N PHE A 119 6.53 7.09 11.04
CA PHE A 119 6.18 7.26 9.63
C PHE A 119 6.16 5.92 8.88
N HIS A 120 7.16 5.07 9.11
CA HIS A 120 7.20 3.74 8.53
C HIS A 120 6.07 2.86 9.07
N PHE A 121 5.81 2.93 10.38
CA PHE A 121 4.72 2.19 11.01
C PHE A 121 3.35 2.55 10.44
N GLU A 122 3.04 3.83 10.23
CA GLU A 122 1.77 4.22 9.63
C GLU A 122 1.63 3.68 8.20
N ARG A 123 2.70 3.69 7.39
CA ARG A 123 2.67 3.16 6.01
C ARG A 123 2.40 1.67 6.00
N LEU A 124 3.06 0.96 6.92
CA LEU A 124 2.86 -0.47 7.12
C LEU A 124 1.43 -0.77 7.58
N ARG A 125 0.88 0.06 8.48
CA ARG A 125 -0.51 -0.06 8.93
C ARG A 125 -1.51 0.19 7.81
N TRP A 126 -1.28 1.17 6.93
CA TRP A 126 -2.11 1.39 5.74
C TRP A 126 -2.09 0.18 4.81
N LEU A 127 -0.90 -0.34 4.52
CA LEU A 127 -0.72 -1.52 3.66
C LEU A 127 -1.47 -2.72 4.24
N LYS A 128 -1.31 -2.98 5.53
CA LYS A 128 -2.01 -4.03 6.25
C LYS A 128 -3.53 -3.83 6.24
N PHE A 129 -4.00 -2.64 6.61
CA PHE A 129 -5.43 -2.35 6.71
C PHE A 129 -6.14 -2.60 5.38
N TRP A 130 -5.62 -2.07 4.28
CA TRP A 130 -6.26 -2.23 2.98
C TRP A 130 -6.09 -3.62 2.39
N THR A 131 -5.01 -4.32 2.73
CA THR A 131 -4.86 -5.75 2.38
C THR A 131 -5.92 -6.59 3.07
N ASP A 132 -6.08 -6.43 4.39
CA ASP A 132 -7.08 -7.14 5.18
C ASP A 132 -8.50 -6.82 4.68
N TRP A 133 -8.77 -5.54 4.42
CA TRP A 133 -10.06 -5.10 3.90
C TRP A 133 -10.35 -5.68 2.51
N ALA A 134 -9.40 -5.61 1.58
CA ALA A 134 -9.60 -6.09 0.22
C ALA A 134 -9.84 -7.60 0.18
N LEU A 135 -9.06 -8.39 0.91
CA LEU A 135 -9.24 -9.85 0.96
C LEU A 135 -10.58 -10.27 1.59
N THR A 136 -11.19 -9.40 2.40
CA THR A 136 -12.47 -9.68 3.06
C THR A 136 -13.67 -9.19 2.25
N ASN A 137 -13.54 -8.07 1.55
CA ASN A 137 -14.68 -7.33 0.98
C ASN A 137 -14.71 -7.33 -0.55
N CYS A 138 -13.66 -7.79 -1.22
CA CYS A 138 -13.55 -7.77 -2.68
C CYS A 138 -13.67 -9.19 -3.25
N ASP A 139 -14.40 -9.34 -4.35
CA ASP A 139 -14.46 -10.58 -5.12
C ASP A 139 -13.15 -10.81 -5.89
N THR A 140 -12.53 -9.72 -6.39
CA THR A 140 -11.26 -9.76 -7.11
C THR A 140 -10.31 -8.71 -6.52
N PRO A 141 -9.68 -9.01 -5.37
CA PRO A 141 -8.78 -8.07 -4.70
C PRO A 141 -7.46 -7.94 -5.48
N ILE A 142 -7.02 -6.70 -5.67
CA ILE A 142 -5.78 -6.37 -6.40
C ILE A 142 -4.92 -5.36 -5.62
N PHE A 143 -3.62 -5.41 -5.90
CA PHE A 143 -2.67 -4.32 -5.70
C PHE A 143 -2.36 -3.72 -7.07
N LEU A 144 -2.58 -2.42 -7.23
CA LEU A 144 -2.35 -1.68 -8.46
C LEU A 144 -1.26 -0.63 -8.24
N ASN A 145 -0.29 -0.61 -9.14
CA ASN A 145 0.67 0.48 -9.31
C ASN A 145 0.44 1.14 -10.68
N GLU A 146 0.21 2.44 -10.66
CA GLU A 146 -0.06 3.27 -11.84
C GLU A 146 0.89 4.49 -11.82
N GLN A 147 1.61 4.75 -12.93
CA GLN A 147 2.54 5.87 -13.13
C GLN A 147 2.04 6.89 -14.15
#